data_AF-A0A813WEC8-F1
#
_entry.id   AF-A0A813WEC8-F1
#
_cell.length_a   1.000
_cell.length_b   1.000
_cell.length_c   1.000
_cell.angle_alpha   90.00
_cell.angle_beta   90.00
_cell.angle_gamma   90.00
#
_symmetry.space_group_name_H-M   'P 1'
#
loop_
_entity.id
_entity.type
_entity.pdbx_description
1 polymer ?
#
loop_
_entity_poly.entity_id
_entity_poly.type
_entity_poly.pdbx_seq_one_letter_code
_entity_poly.pdbx_strand_id
1 'polypeptide(L)'
;MMKFANYFLRFQNSYYGNIRSANSSCPTTDVKWCIDGFDGYKLCIENPSILPTCILALMIGLFCSKRISQLPGEFPSRWYYHLTFFLYGIMMSSAGILHCFLNDDTKSFTSLAVAIIDVGLTSNIAVSFLFCGLCDIQFLNPKSATTRWLLFTTYSIIFILWTFGLTKQWSWAFNVLYTGVVSVCCFIYLITQLSIKSKHHALPALFVGGLYGAIGLLAGSFGADAVCKSEGPFWSQYFGPEFIWFLFSDISVAFMFLYVIRANREQRILVKTYPIDFEKYPGKL
;
A
#
# COMPACT_ATOMS: atom_id res chain seq x y z
N MET A 1 16.29 12.33 22.31
CA MET A 1 14.92 12.01 21.84
C MET A 1 14.27 13.09 20.96
N MET A 2 14.98 14.15 20.52
CA MET A 2 14.40 15.35 19.88
C MET A 2 14.56 15.46 18.34
N LYS A 3 14.97 14.41 17.63
CA LYS A 3 15.25 14.46 16.17
C LYS A 3 14.31 13.55 15.33
N PHE A 4 13.10 13.26 15.81
CA PHE A 4 12.37 12.04 15.42
C PHE A 4 11.48 12.13 14.17
N ALA A 5 10.42 12.95 14.20
CA ALA A 5 9.54 13.17 13.05
C ALA A 5 10.31 13.81 11.88
N ASN A 6 11.14 14.79 12.23
CA ASN A 6 12.09 15.41 11.32
C ASN A 6 13.08 14.41 10.70
N TYR A 7 13.39 13.23 11.27
CA TYR A 7 14.27 12.26 10.59
C TYR A 7 13.53 11.38 9.60
N PHE A 8 12.25 11.06 9.83
CA PHE A 8 11.44 10.31 8.86
C PHE A 8 11.02 11.20 7.69
N LEU A 9 10.50 12.40 7.97
CA LEU A 9 10.20 13.40 6.95
C LEU A 9 11.49 13.94 6.31
N ARG A 10 12.63 14.09 7.02
CA ARG A 10 13.93 14.29 6.35
C ARG A 10 14.49 13.06 5.69
N PHE A 11 14.13 11.82 6.02
CA PHE A 11 14.58 10.66 5.25
C PHE A 11 13.77 10.56 3.97
N GLN A 12 12.44 10.74 4.00
CA GLN A 12 11.65 10.98 2.80
C GLN A 12 12.21 12.18 2.04
N ASN A 13 12.36 13.35 2.66
CA ASN A 13 12.93 14.55 2.03
C ASN A 13 14.44 14.49 1.78
N SER A 14 15.20 13.46 2.17
CA SER A 14 16.64 13.29 1.87
C SER A 14 16.84 12.13 0.89
N TYR A 15 15.93 11.17 0.85
CA TYR A 15 15.82 10.20 -0.23
C TYR A 15 15.24 10.90 -1.49
N TYR A 16 14.19 11.70 -1.32
CA TYR A 16 13.66 12.61 -2.35
C TYR A 16 14.50 13.88 -2.50
N GLY A 17 15.19 14.37 -1.47
CA GLY A 17 15.98 15.61 -1.53
C GLY A 17 17.48 15.46 -1.79
N ASN A 18 18.09 14.27 -1.71
CA ASN A 18 19.38 14.04 -2.38
C ASN A 18 19.25 14.08 -3.91
N ILE A 19 18.02 14.09 -4.43
CA ILE A 19 17.70 14.39 -5.83
C ILE A 19 17.31 15.87 -6.03
N ARG A 20 16.95 16.61 -4.96
CA ARG A 20 16.82 18.08 -4.98
C ARG A 20 18.20 18.73 -5.05
N SER A 21 18.79 18.64 -6.24
CA SER A 21 19.77 19.59 -6.74
C SER A 21 19.33 21.02 -6.40
N ALA A 22 20.29 21.93 -6.18
CA ALA A 22 20.03 23.37 -6.07
C ALA A 22 19.26 23.97 -7.28
N ASN A 23 19.02 23.17 -8.33
CA ASN A 23 18.22 23.49 -9.51
C ASN A 23 16.85 22.78 -9.58
N SER A 24 16.29 22.25 -8.47
CA SER A 24 14.98 21.57 -8.50
C SER A 24 13.89 22.56 -8.95
N SER A 25 13.11 22.20 -9.97
CA SER A 25 11.99 23.00 -10.45
C SER A 25 10.74 22.92 -9.58
N CYS A 26 10.74 22.09 -8.52
CA CYS A 26 9.64 22.03 -7.58
C CYS A 26 9.63 23.30 -6.70
N PRO A 27 8.46 23.90 -6.45
CA PRO A 27 8.32 25.01 -5.50
C PRO A 27 8.77 24.55 -4.11
N THR A 28 9.50 25.42 -3.41
CA THR A 28 10.06 25.13 -2.08
C THR A 28 9.08 25.39 -0.94
N THR A 29 7.98 26.10 -1.21
CA THR A 29 6.91 26.37 -0.25
C THR A 29 5.73 25.45 -0.51
N ASP A 30 5.49 24.54 0.43
CA ASP A 30 4.27 23.72 0.44
C ASP A 30 3.04 24.60 0.71
N VAL A 31 1.96 24.35 -0.03
CA VAL A 31 0.69 25.06 0.17
C VAL A 31 0.06 24.59 1.47
N LYS A 32 -0.12 25.50 2.43
CA LYS A 32 -0.79 25.22 3.70
C LYS A 32 -2.14 25.89 3.73
N TRP A 33 -3.18 25.16 4.14
CA TRP A 33 -4.51 25.75 4.37
C TRP A 33 -4.75 25.88 5.86
N CYS A 34 -4.77 27.11 6.35
CA CYS A 34 -5.00 27.37 7.77
C CYS A 34 -6.32 28.10 8.00
N ILE A 35 -7.05 27.69 9.02
CA ILE A 35 -8.24 28.36 9.52
C ILE A 35 -7.91 28.87 10.92
N ASP A 36 -8.05 30.17 11.11
CA ASP A 36 -7.92 30.79 12.42
C ASP A 36 -9.21 30.52 13.22
N GLY A 37 -9.10 29.78 14.32
CA GLY A 37 -10.20 29.51 15.24
C GLY A 37 -10.51 30.70 16.13
N PHE A 38 -11.74 30.76 16.65
CA PHE A 38 -12.21 31.85 17.52
C PHE A 38 -11.41 32.00 18.83
N ASP A 39 -10.75 30.94 19.31
CA ASP A 39 -9.96 30.94 20.55
C ASP A 39 -8.44 31.12 20.33
N GLY A 40 -8.02 31.58 19.14
CA GLY A 40 -6.61 31.77 18.80
C GLY A 40 -5.86 30.47 18.44
N TYR A 41 -6.55 29.33 18.40
CA TYR A 41 -6.02 28.09 17.84
C TYR A 41 -6.09 28.12 16.31
N LYS A 42 -4.95 27.92 15.66
CA LYS A 42 -4.84 27.84 14.20
C LYS A 42 -4.82 26.38 13.76
N LEU A 43 -5.86 25.93 13.07
CA LEU A 43 -5.89 24.61 12.43
C LEU A 43 -5.26 24.73 11.04
N CYS A 44 -4.10 24.11 10.83
CA CYS A 44 -3.43 24.09 9.53
C CYS A 44 -3.45 22.69 8.92
N ILE A 45 -3.73 22.63 7.63
CA ILE A 45 -3.53 21.48 6.77
C ILE A 45 -2.21 21.69 6.04
N GLU A 46 -1.22 20.86 6.33
CA GLU A 46 0.16 21.01 5.85
C GLU A 46 0.30 20.63 4.37
N ASN A 47 -0.41 19.59 3.92
CA ASN A 47 -0.42 19.16 2.52
C ASN A 47 -1.85 18.82 2.03
N PRO A 48 -2.67 19.83 1.69
CA PRO A 48 -4.08 19.63 1.33
C PRO A 48 -4.26 18.86 0.03
N SER A 49 -3.24 18.83 -0.83
CA SER A 49 -3.29 18.16 -2.14
C SER A 49 -3.47 16.64 -2.02
N ILE A 50 -2.93 16.03 -0.95
CA ILE A 50 -2.95 14.58 -0.74
C ILE A 50 -4.29 14.12 -0.15
N LEU A 51 -5.00 15.01 0.57
CA LEU A 51 -6.23 14.66 1.30
C LEU A 51 -7.29 13.94 0.42
N PRO A 52 -7.58 14.38 -0.83
CA PRO A 52 -8.51 13.67 -1.71
C PRO A 52 -8.08 12.24 -2.02
N THR A 53 -6.77 12.00 -2.21
CA THR A 53 -6.24 10.66 -2.49
C THR A 53 -6.32 9.76 -1.26
N CYS A 54 -6.03 10.27 -0.05
CA CYS A 54 -6.23 9.50 1.19
C CYS A 54 -7.70 9.10 1.42
N ILE A 55 -8.64 10.00 1.12
CA ILE A 55 -10.08 9.71 1.22
C ILE A 55 -10.49 8.67 0.17
N LEU A 56 -10.05 8.84 -1.07
CA LEU A 56 -10.29 7.88 -2.15
C LEU A 56 -9.75 6.49 -1.78
N ALA A 57 -8.53 6.42 -1.24
CA ALA A 57 -7.90 5.21 -0.78
C ALA A 57 -8.68 4.50 0.33
N LEU A 58 -9.17 5.25 1.32
CA LEU A 58 -10.03 4.72 2.38
C LEU A 58 -11.32 4.14 1.79
N MET A 59 -11.95 4.86 0.86
CA MET A 59 -13.15 4.39 0.16
C MET A 59 -12.88 3.10 -0.62
N ILE A 60 -11.79 3.05 -1.40
CA ILE A 60 -11.35 1.86 -2.14
C ILE A 60 -11.11 0.70 -1.16
N GLY A 61 -10.31 0.92 -0.11
CA GLY A 61 -9.98 -0.10 0.88
C GLY A 61 -11.21 -0.71 1.54
N LEU A 62 -12.11 0.12 2.08
CA LEU A 62 -13.35 -0.33 2.72
C LEU A 62 -14.31 -1.01 1.73
N PHE A 63 -14.52 -0.42 0.55
CA PHE A 63 -15.40 -0.97 -0.47
C PHE A 63 -14.89 -2.31 -0.98
N CYS A 64 -13.63 -2.38 -1.41
CA CYS A 64 -13.01 -3.59 -1.93
C CYS A 64 -12.97 -4.69 -0.86
N SER A 65 -12.60 -4.34 0.37
CA SER A 65 -12.60 -5.26 1.51
C SER A 65 -13.99 -5.87 1.73
N LYS A 66 -15.04 -5.04 1.84
CA LYS A 66 -16.43 -5.50 2.00
C LYS A 66 -16.90 -6.34 0.81
N ARG A 67 -16.55 -5.96 -0.41
CA ARG A 67 -16.92 -6.72 -1.61
C ARG A 67 -16.24 -8.08 -1.67
N ILE A 68 -14.97 -8.17 -1.28
CA ILE A 68 -14.22 -9.43 -1.25
C ILE A 68 -14.78 -10.40 -0.20
N SER A 69 -15.14 -9.91 1.00
CA SER A 69 -15.74 -10.77 2.02
C SER A 69 -17.08 -11.37 1.57
N GLN A 70 -17.81 -10.65 0.72
CA GLN A 70 -19.09 -11.07 0.14
C GLN A 70 -18.95 -11.86 -1.17
N LEU A 71 -17.74 -12.12 -1.67
CA LEU A 71 -17.58 -12.91 -2.88
C LEU A 71 -18.15 -14.31 -2.67
N PRO A 72 -18.99 -14.82 -3.57
CA PRO A 72 -19.58 -16.14 -3.38
C PRO A 72 -18.55 -17.25 -3.66
N GLY A 73 -18.71 -18.43 -3.02
CA GLY A 73 -17.94 -19.66 -3.27
C GLY A 73 -16.80 -19.90 -2.27
N GLU A 74 -15.91 -20.85 -2.55
CA GLU A 74 -14.67 -21.05 -1.80
C GLU A 74 -13.49 -20.46 -2.57
N PHE A 75 -13.20 -19.17 -2.35
CA PHE A 75 -11.96 -18.56 -2.83
C PHE A 75 -10.91 -18.73 -1.74
N PRO A 76 -9.88 -19.59 -1.90
CA PRO A 76 -9.04 -20.04 -0.79
C PRO A 76 -8.40 -18.88 -0.03
N SER A 77 -7.92 -17.87 -0.74
CA SER A 77 -7.20 -16.70 -0.21
C SER A 77 -8.12 -15.52 0.17
N ARG A 78 -9.45 -15.67 0.15
CA ARG A 78 -10.41 -14.58 0.38
C ARG A 78 -10.12 -13.75 1.62
N TRP A 79 -9.86 -14.42 2.74
CA TRP A 79 -9.64 -13.75 4.03
C TRP A 79 -8.40 -12.84 3.98
N TYR A 80 -7.33 -13.31 3.34
CA TYR A 80 -6.08 -12.56 3.18
C TYR A 80 -6.28 -11.34 2.29
N TYR A 81 -6.97 -11.48 1.14
CA TYR A 81 -7.29 -10.33 0.30
C TYR A 81 -8.18 -9.33 1.04
N HIS A 82 -9.27 -9.78 1.68
CA HIS A 82 -10.15 -8.91 2.47
C HIS A 82 -9.36 -8.09 3.51
N LEU A 83 -8.45 -8.74 4.23
CA LEU A 83 -7.57 -8.09 5.20
C LEU A 83 -6.61 -7.09 4.51
N THR A 84 -6.00 -7.47 3.39
CA THR A 84 -5.07 -6.61 2.63
C THR A 84 -5.71 -5.27 2.26
N PHE A 85 -6.90 -5.31 1.65
CA PHE A 85 -7.63 -4.09 1.26
C PHE A 85 -8.11 -3.28 2.46
N PHE A 86 -8.45 -3.94 3.57
CA PHE A 86 -8.80 -3.24 4.81
C PHE A 86 -7.60 -2.50 5.40
N LEU A 87 -6.43 -3.15 5.48
CA LEU A 87 -5.20 -2.55 5.97
C LEU A 87 -4.77 -1.37 5.07
N TYR A 88 -4.96 -1.47 3.76
CA TYR A 88 -4.72 -0.36 2.82
C TYR A 88 -5.51 0.90 3.19
N GLY A 89 -6.82 0.77 3.45
CA GLY A 89 -7.65 1.91 3.85
C GLY A 89 -7.19 2.55 5.16
N ILE A 90 -6.79 1.73 6.14
CA ILE A 90 -6.25 2.23 7.42
C ILE A 90 -4.92 2.95 7.20
N MET A 91 -4.00 2.34 6.46
CA MET A 91 -2.67 2.88 6.16
C MET A 91 -2.79 4.25 5.47
N MET A 92 -3.63 4.38 4.46
CA MET A 92 -3.80 5.64 3.73
C MET A 92 -4.49 6.71 4.57
N SER A 93 -5.36 6.32 5.51
CA SER A 93 -5.91 7.23 6.51
C SER A 93 -4.85 7.72 7.49
N SER A 94 -3.96 6.83 7.95
CA SER A 94 -2.84 7.23 8.81
C SER A 94 -1.85 8.13 8.08
N ALA A 95 -1.56 7.86 6.80
CA ALA A 95 -0.74 8.73 5.96
C ALA A 95 -1.39 10.12 5.82
N GLY A 96 -2.70 10.19 5.60
CA GLY A 96 -3.44 11.46 5.58
C GLY A 96 -3.29 12.23 6.89
N ILE A 97 -3.43 11.56 8.04
CA ILE A 97 -3.21 12.18 9.36
C ILE A 97 -1.78 12.71 9.49
N LEU A 98 -0.79 11.91 9.09
CA LEU A 98 0.63 12.25 9.18
C LEU A 98 0.99 13.44 8.30
N HIS A 99 0.62 13.41 7.02
CA HIS A 99 1.02 14.40 6.02
C HIS A 99 0.15 15.67 6.03
N CYS A 100 -1.11 15.58 6.45
CA CYS A 100 -2.03 16.73 6.42
C CYS A 100 -2.15 17.42 7.76
N PHE A 101 -2.12 16.70 8.89
CA PHE A 101 -2.53 17.26 10.20
C PHE A 101 -1.42 17.29 11.25
N LEU A 102 -0.36 16.49 11.08
CA LEU A 102 0.75 16.45 12.03
C LEU A 102 1.92 17.27 11.49
N ASN A 103 2.14 18.42 12.11
CA ASN A 103 3.21 19.34 11.70
C ASN A 103 4.58 18.82 12.14
N ASP A 104 5.62 19.13 11.35
CA ASP A 104 7.00 18.64 11.52
C ASP A 104 7.64 19.03 12.88
N ASP A 105 7.12 20.09 13.48
CA ASP A 105 7.54 20.62 14.78
C ASP A 105 6.86 19.91 15.97
N THR A 106 5.78 19.16 15.74
CA THR A 106 5.06 18.44 16.79
C THR A 106 5.73 17.10 17.10
N LYS A 107 6.76 17.14 17.96
CA LYS A 107 7.44 15.96 18.53
C LYS A 107 6.56 15.23 19.56
N SER A 108 5.39 14.78 19.11
CA SER A 108 4.42 14.10 19.95
C SER A 108 4.54 12.57 19.82
N PHE A 109 4.17 11.86 20.87
CA PHE A 109 3.94 10.41 20.82
C PHE A 109 2.96 10.03 19.70
N THR A 110 1.96 10.89 19.45
CA THR A 110 0.99 10.74 18.36
C THR A 110 1.67 10.68 16.99
N SER A 111 2.62 11.57 16.69
CA SER A 111 3.36 11.54 15.42
C SER A 111 4.15 10.25 15.23
N LEU A 112 4.81 9.76 16.28
CA LEU A 112 5.51 8.48 16.22
C LEU A 112 4.54 7.30 16.01
N ALA A 113 3.42 7.28 16.72
CA ALA A 113 2.42 6.22 16.60
C ALA A 113 1.81 6.17 15.19
N VAL A 114 1.41 7.32 14.64
CA VAL A 114 0.86 7.41 13.28
C VAL A 114 1.91 7.01 12.24
N ALA A 115 3.16 7.47 12.39
CA ALA A 115 4.24 7.07 11.50
C ALA A 115 4.50 5.56 11.52
N ILE A 116 4.54 4.92 12.70
CA ILE A 116 4.68 3.47 12.85
C ILE A 116 3.50 2.72 12.20
N ILE A 117 2.27 3.22 12.38
CA ILE A 117 1.08 2.63 11.75
C ILE A 117 1.20 2.70 10.23
N ASP A 118 1.54 3.86 9.68
CA ASP A 118 1.66 4.07 8.23
C ASP A 118 2.69 3.11 7.59
N VAL A 119 3.95 3.16 8.05
CA VAL A 119 5.03 2.34 7.47
C VAL A 119 4.91 0.85 7.80
N GLY A 120 4.41 0.54 9.00
CA GLY A 120 4.19 -0.82 9.46
C GLY A 120 3.08 -1.49 8.67
N LEU A 121 1.96 -0.79 8.46
CA LEU A 121 0.88 -1.29 7.61
C LEU A 121 1.29 -1.40 6.15
N THR A 122 2.07 -0.45 5.61
CA THR A 122 2.58 -0.54 4.23
C THR A 122 3.33 -1.86 4.00
N SER A 123 4.25 -2.17 4.91
CA SER A 123 5.06 -3.40 4.85
C SER A 123 4.19 -4.65 5.03
N ASN A 124 3.22 -4.60 5.94
CA ASN A 124 2.29 -5.70 6.20
C ASN A 124 1.33 -5.96 5.05
N ILE A 125 0.89 -4.92 4.31
CA ILE A 125 0.09 -5.06 3.09
C ILE A 125 0.89 -5.84 2.05
N ALA A 126 2.18 -5.54 1.86
CA ALA A 126 3.03 -6.29 0.94
C ALA A 126 3.18 -7.76 1.36
N VAL A 127 3.40 -8.04 2.64
CA VAL A 127 3.40 -9.41 3.18
C VAL A 127 2.04 -10.09 2.97
N SER A 128 0.93 -9.35 3.14
CA SER A 128 -0.42 -9.89 2.88
C SER A 128 -0.56 -10.34 1.44
N PHE A 129 -0.08 -9.55 0.48
CA PHE A 129 -0.06 -9.94 -0.93
C PHE A 129 0.79 -11.19 -1.16
N LEU A 130 1.98 -11.29 -0.58
CA LEU A 130 2.79 -12.50 -0.64
C LEU A 130 1.99 -13.72 -0.15
N PHE A 131 1.34 -13.63 1.01
CA PHE A 131 0.51 -14.72 1.54
C PHE A 131 -0.69 -15.04 0.64
N CYS A 132 -1.31 -14.03 0.04
CA CYS A 132 -2.35 -14.25 -0.97
C CYS A 132 -1.79 -15.10 -2.13
N GLY A 133 -0.61 -14.75 -2.63
CA GLY A 133 0.06 -15.50 -3.70
C GLY A 133 0.40 -16.93 -3.33
N LEU A 134 0.99 -17.14 -2.16
CA LEU A 134 1.34 -18.46 -1.65
C LEU A 134 0.11 -19.33 -1.37
N CYS A 135 -1.00 -18.74 -0.91
CA CYS A 135 -2.27 -19.46 -0.75
C CYS A 135 -2.93 -19.77 -2.11
N ASP A 136 -2.81 -18.87 -3.09
CA ASP A 136 -3.35 -19.07 -4.44
C ASP A 136 -2.65 -20.25 -5.17
N ILE A 137 -1.33 -20.43 -4.98
CA ILE A 137 -0.58 -21.61 -5.47
C ILE A 137 -0.73 -22.86 -4.58
N GLN A 138 -1.54 -22.80 -3.52
CA GLN A 138 -1.68 -23.87 -2.53
C GLN A 138 -0.38 -24.26 -1.80
N PHE A 139 0.64 -23.40 -1.82
CA PHE A 139 1.87 -23.58 -1.04
C PHE A 139 1.59 -23.42 0.47
N LEU A 140 0.67 -22.51 0.81
CA LEU A 140 0.15 -22.35 2.17
C LEU A 140 -1.34 -22.71 2.20
N ASN A 141 -1.76 -23.45 3.22
CA ASN A 141 -3.18 -23.73 3.43
C ASN A 141 -3.86 -22.53 4.12
N PRO A 142 -4.80 -21.83 3.47
CA PRO A 142 -5.44 -20.64 4.03
C PRO A 142 -6.44 -20.93 5.16
N LYS A 143 -6.91 -22.18 5.27
CA LYS A 143 -7.77 -22.64 6.37
C LYS A 143 -6.96 -23.05 7.60
N SER A 144 -5.65 -23.26 7.46
CA SER A 144 -4.78 -23.68 8.56
C SER A 144 -4.52 -22.56 9.57
N ALA A 145 -4.65 -22.87 10.85
CA ALA A 145 -4.28 -21.97 11.94
C ALA A 145 -2.79 -21.60 11.89
N THR A 146 -1.93 -22.53 11.49
CA THR A 146 -0.47 -22.29 11.36
C THR A 146 -0.17 -21.16 10.39
N THR A 147 -0.85 -21.11 9.24
CA THR A 147 -0.66 -20.03 8.25
C THR A 147 -1.09 -18.68 8.81
N ARG A 148 -2.18 -18.64 9.58
CA ARG A 148 -2.66 -17.40 10.22
C ARG A 148 -1.71 -16.92 11.31
N TRP A 149 -1.20 -17.85 12.13
CA TRP A 149 -0.19 -17.55 13.13
C TRP A 149 1.10 -17.03 12.50
N LEU A 150 1.58 -17.66 11.42
CA LEU A 150 2.75 -17.21 10.70
C LEU A 150 2.59 -15.77 10.18
N LEU A 151 1.42 -15.44 9.61
CA LEU A 151 1.12 -14.07 9.18
C LEU A 151 1.14 -13.09 10.35
N PHE A 152 0.46 -13.43 11.45
CA PHE A 152 0.38 -12.58 12.63
C PHE A 152 1.75 -12.33 13.28
N THR A 153 2.58 -13.37 13.38
CA THR A 153 3.96 -13.26 13.84
C THR A 153 4.78 -12.37 12.91
N THR A 154 4.62 -12.50 11.59
CA THR A 154 5.31 -11.65 10.62
C THR A 154 4.89 -10.18 10.78
N TYR A 155 3.60 -9.90 10.96
CA TYR A 155 3.12 -8.54 11.21
C TYR A 155 3.70 -7.94 12.48
N SER A 156 3.72 -8.73 13.55
CA SER A 156 4.25 -8.30 14.84
C SER A 156 5.74 -7.98 14.74
N ILE A 157 6.51 -8.83 14.04
CA ILE A 157 7.94 -8.59 13.79
C ILE A 157 8.15 -7.30 12.99
N ILE A 158 7.39 -7.07 11.91
CA ILE A 158 7.48 -5.85 11.11
C ILE A 158 7.20 -4.61 11.97
N PHE A 159 6.13 -4.62 12.77
CA PHE A 159 5.80 -3.51 13.66
C PHE A 159 6.88 -3.26 14.71
N ILE A 160 7.42 -4.32 15.30
CA ILE A 160 8.51 -4.23 16.28
C ILE A 160 9.76 -3.64 15.61
N LEU A 161 10.14 -4.14 14.42
CA LEU A 161 11.30 -3.65 13.67
C LEU A 161 11.14 -2.20 13.24
N TRP A 162 9.95 -1.76 12.83
CA TRP A 162 9.67 -0.35 12.56
C TRP A 162 9.71 0.50 13.82
N THR A 163 9.16 0.01 14.92
CA THR A 163 9.21 0.71 16.21
C THR A 163 10.66 0.90 16.64
N PHE A 164 11.50 -0.13 16.58
CA PHE A 164 12.92 -0.01 16.91
C PHE A 164 13.69 0.82 15.88
N GLY A 165 13.45 0.59 14.59
CA GLY A 165 14.12 1.28 13.49
C GLY A 165 13.84 2.77 13.52
N LEU A 166 12.59 3.16 13.75
CA LEU A 166 12.26 4.54 14.04
C LEU A 166 12.91 4.95 15.35
N THR A 167 12.59 4.35 16.52
CA THR A 167 13.06 4.80 17.87
C THR A 167 14.57 4.85 18.07
N LYS A 168 15.34 4.13 17.25
CA LYS A 168 16.81 4.15 17.23
C LYS A 168 17.41 4.85 16.01
N GLN A 169 16.57 5.39 15.12
CA GLN A 169 16.98 6.12 13.92
C GLN A 169 17.91 5.30 13.01
N TRP A 170 17.56 4.04 12.77
CA TRP A 170 18.31 3.18 11.88
C TRP A 170 18.16 3.66 10.43
N SER A 171 19.24 4.22 9.87
CA SER A 171 19.29 4.73 8.50
C SER A 171 18.95 3.68 7.44
N TRP A 172 19.18 2.40 7.73
CA TRP A 172 18.88 1.29 6.84
C TRP A 172 17.44 0.76 6.95
N ALA A 173 16.71 1.10 8.03
CA ALA A 173 15.39 0.53 8.28
C ALA A 173 14.41 0.83 7.14
N PHE A 174 14.44 2.04 6.59
CA PHE A 174 13.62 2.41 5.44
C PHE A 174 13.95 1.57 4.19
N ASN A 175 15.23 1.44 3.84
CA ASN A 175 15.64 0.67 2.67
C ASN A 175 15.27 -0.81 2.78
N VAL A 176 15.44 -1.40 3.96
CA VAL A 176 15.18 -2.84 4.17
C VAL A 176 13.69 -3.11 4.38
N LEU A 177 13.07 -2.44 5.35
CA LEU A 177 11.69 -2.72 5.77
C LEU A 177 10.64 -2.12 4.84
N TYR A 178 10.92 -0.96 4.23
CA TYR A 178 10.01 -0.37 3.25
C TYR A 178 10.35 -0.93 1.87
N THR A 179 11.47 -0.51 1.29
CA THR A 179 11.79 -0.81 -0.12
C THR A 179 12.02 -2.31 -0.33
N GLY A 180 12.82 -2.96 0.51
CA GLY A 180 13.16 -4.37 0.41
C GLY A 180 11.95 -5.29 0.58
N VAL A 181 11.24 -5.19 1.71
CA VAL A 181 10.07 -6.04 2.00
C VAL A 181 8.97 -5.82 0.96
N VAL A 182 8.64 -4.56 0.64
CA VAL A 182 7.58 -4.26 -0.35
C VAL A 182 7.95 -4.82 -1.72
N SER A 183 9.17 -4.55 -2.19
CA SER A 183 9.63 -5.04 -3.51
C SER A 183 9.62 -6.56 -3.58
N VAL A 184 10.23 -7.24 -2.60
CA VAL A 184 10.35 -8.71 -2.61
C VAL A 184 8.98 -9.37 -2.51
N CYS A 185 8.13 -8.94 -1.56
CA CYS A 185 6.83 -9.56 -1.35
C CYS A 185 5.90 -9.35 -2.55
N CYS A 186 5.82 -8.11 -3.07
CA CYS A 186 4.99 -7.81 -4.23
C CYS A 186 5.53 -8.44 -5.52
N PHE A 187 6.85 -8.55 -5.68
CA PHE A 187 7.46 -9.23 -6.83
C PHE A 187 7.17 -10.73 -6.81
N ILE A 188 7.38 -11.40 -5.67
CA ILE A 188 7.04 -12.83 -5.54
C ILE A 188 5.54 -13.04 -5.79
N TYR A 189 4.69 -12.19 -5.21
CA TYR A 189 3.26 -12.22 -5.49
C TYR A 189 2.98 -12.12 -7.00
N LEU A 190 3.52 -11.12 -7.69
CA LEU A 190 3.35 -10.95 -9.13
C LEU A 190 3.75 -12.21 -9.90
N ILE A 191 4.94 -12.75 -9.61
CA ILE A 191 5.45 -13.97 -10.27
C ILE A 191 4.53 -15.16 -10.01
N THR A 192 4.06 -15.36 -8.78
CA THR A 192 3.11 -16.45 -8.47
C THR A 192 1.81 -16.29 -9.27
N GLN A 193 1.25 -15.08 -9.35
CA GLN A 193 0.02 -14.84 -10.10
C GLN A 193 0.19 -15.01 -11.61
N LEU A 194 1.31 -14.53 -12.16
CA LEU A 194 1.65 -14.72 -13.58
C LEU A 194 1.84 -16.21 -13.93
N SER A 195 2.46 -16.97 -13.03
CA SER A 195 2.77 -18.39 -13.25
C SER A 195 1.52 -19.27 -13.26
N ILE A 196 0.58 -19.03 -12.33
CA ILE A 196 -0.67 -19.82 -12.25
C ILE A 196 -1.65 -19.41 -13.35
N LYS A 197 -1.76 -18.10 -13.61
CA LYS A 197 -2.89 -17.55 -14.36
C LYS A 197 -2.51 -17.00 -15.74
N SER A 198 -1.40 -17.47 -16.31
CA SER A 198 -0.89 -17.05 -17.63
C SER A 198 -1.92 -17.14 -18.77
N LYS A 199 -3.00 -17.92 -18.61
CA LYS A 199 -4.06 -18.14 -19.61
C LYS A 199 -5.41 -17.49 -19.28
N HIS A 200 -5.48 -16.61 -18.29
CA HIS A 200 -6.74 -16.09 -17.74
C HIS A 200 -7.04 -14.64 -18.16
N HIS A 201 -8.32 -14.31 -18.39
CA HIS A 201 -8.79 -12.95 -18.72
C HIS A 201 -8.62 -11.95 -17.56
N ALA A 202 -8.22 -12.43 -16.38
CA ALA A 202 -7.87 -11.61 -15.24
C ALA A 202 -6.51 -10.87 -15.41
N LEU A 203 -5.57 -11.40 -16.19
CA LEU A 203 -4.20 -10.86 -16.30
C LEU A 203 -4.08 -9.38 -16.70
N PRO A 204 -4.86 -8.85 -17.66
CA PRO A 204 -4.75 -7.44 -18.02
C PRO A 204 -4.99 -6.51 -16.82
N ALA A 205 -5.86 -6.88 -15.89
CA ALA A 205 -6.07 -6.09 -14.67
C ALA A 205 -4.83 -6.10 -13.76
N LEU A 206 -4.17 -7.25 -13.60
CA LEU A 206 -2.92 -7.36 -12.84
C LEU A 206 -1.80 -6.54 -13.50
N PHE A 207 -1.68 -6.60 -14.83
CA PHE A 207 -0.68 -5.84 -15.57
C PHE A 207 -0.89 -4.32 -15.45
N VAL A 208 -2.13 -3.86 -15.62
CA VAL A 208 -2.47 -2.43 -15.46
C VAL A 208 -2.22 -1.99 -14.02
N GLY A 209 -2.59 -2.80 -13.02
CA GLY A 209 -2.28 -2.51 -11.62
C GLY A 209 -0.77 -2.38 -11.35
N GLY A 210 0.02 -3.34 -11.84
CA GLY A 210 1.48 -3.30 -11.75
C GLY A 210 2.09 -2.10 -12.46
N LEU A 211 1.57 -1.73 -13.64
CA LEU A 211 2.01 -0.57 -14.40
C LEU A 211 1.76 0.73 -13.63
N TYR A 212 0.56 0.95 -13.10
CA TYR A 212 0.28 2.14 -12.28
C TYR A 212 1.11 2.16 -11.00
N GLY A 213 1.33 1.01 -10.35
CA GLY A 213 2.22 0.93 -9.19
C GLY A 213 3.67 1.34 -9.55
N ALA A 214 4.18 0.89 -10.70
CA ALA A 214 5.50 1.25 -11.17
C ALA A 214 5.61 2.73 -11.57
N ILE A 215 4.60 3.28 -12.27
CA ILE A 215 4.58 4.70 -12.64
C ILE A 215 4.49 5.56 -11.38
N GLY A 216 3.68 5.17 -10.40
CA GLY A 216 3.67 5.81 -9.09
C GLY A 216 5.08 5.87 -8.51
N LEU A 217 5.74 4.71 -8.40
CA LEU A 217 7.11 4.61 -7.82
C LEU A 217 8.12 5.46 -8.56
N LEU A 218 8.05 5.46 -9.89
CA LEU A 218 8.86 6.32 -10.72
C LEU A 218 8.58 7.79 -10.41
N ALA A 219 7.31 8.22 -10.36
CA ALA A 219 6.94 9.61 -10.07
C ALA A 219 7.41 10.06 -8.69
N GLY A 220 7.25 9.23 -7.66
CA GLY A 220 7.73 9.52 -6.31
C GLY A 220 9.26 9.55 -6.24
N SER A 221 9.92 8.46 -6.64
CA SER A 221 11.35 8.23 -6.33
C SER A 221 12.33 8.76 -7.37
N PHE A 222 12.08 8.56 -8.66
CA PHE A 222 13.09 8.77 -9.71
C PHE A 222 12.77 9.94 -10.65
N GLY A 223 11.50 10.31 -10.74
CA GLY A 223 10.94 11.27 -11.70
C GLY A 223 10.35 12.51 -11.04
N ALA A 224 10.61 12.74 -9.75
CA ALA A 224 10.03 13.86 -9.00
C ALA A 224 10.28 15.22 -9.68
N ASP A 225 11.53 15.47 -10.13
CA ASP A 225 11.87 16.70 -10.86
C ASP A 225 11.16 16.81 -12.21
N ALA A 226 11.00 15.67 -12.92
CA ALA A 226 10.32 15.64 -14.21
C ALA A 226 8.83 15.96 -14.05
N VAL A 227 8.17 15.40 -13.03
CA VAL A 227 6.78 15.73 -12.65
C VAL A 227 6.64 17.22 -12.37
N CYS A 228 7.47 17.77 -11.48
CA CYS A 228 7.42 19.19 -11.16
C CYS A 228 7.67 20.09 -12.37
N LYS A 229 8.59 19.70 -13.26
CA LYS A 229 8.86 20.45 -14.49
C LYS A 229 7.70 20.40 -15.48
N SER A 230 6.99 19.27 -15.57
CA SER A 230 5.87 19.10 -16.49
C SER A 230 4.62 19.89 -16.08
N GLU A 231 4.31 19.91 -14.78
CA GLU A 231 3.15 20.64 -14.25
C GLU A 231 3.43 22.15 -14.13
N GLY A 232 4.69 22.53 -13.99
CA GLY A 232 5.10 23.90 -13.73
C GLY A 232 4.87 24.31 -12.27
N PRO A 233 5.41 25.47 -11.85
CA PRO A 233 5.59 25.81 -10.44
C PRO A 233 4.28 26.01 -9.68
N PHE A 234 3.19 26.41 -10.35
CA PHE A 234 1.89 26.58 -9.71
C PHE A 234 1.19 25.23 -9.51
N TRP A 235 1.04 24.44 -10.58
CA TRP A 235 0.31 23.17 -10.51
C TRP A 235 1.07 22.10 -9.73
N SER A 236 2.40 22.12 -9.72
CA SER A 236 3.20 21.18 -8.92
C SER A 236 2.95 21.26 -7.41
N GLN A 237 2.34 22.34 -6.92
CA GLN A 237 1.91 22.46 -5.52
C GLN A 237 0.67 21.60 -5.21
N TYR A 238 -0.14 21.28 -6.23
CA TYR A 238 -1.37 20.50 -6.11
C TYR A 238 -1.24 19.11 -6.75
N PHE A 239 -0.48 18.99 -7.82
CA PHE A 239 -0.22 17.78 -8.60
C PHE A 239 1.26 17.38 -8.51
N GLY A 240 1.80 17.43 -7.29
CA GLY A 240 3.20 17.10 -7.04
C GLY A 240 3.49 15.59 -7.13
N PRO A 241 4.78 15.20 -7.02
CA PRO A 241 5.21 13.80 -7.03
C PRO A 241 4.47 12.92 -6.02
N GLU A 242 4.23 13.43 -4.81
CA GLU A 242 3.49 12.72 -3.76
C GLU A 242 2.02 12.49 -4.14
N PHE A 243 1.35 13.50 -4.70
CA PHE A 243 -0.02 13.35 -5.19
C PHE A 243 -0.11 12.24 -6.24
N ILE A 244 0.81 12.22 -7.22
CA ILE A 244 0.83 11.21 -8.27
C ILE A 244 1.13 9.82 -7.69
N TRP A 245 2.06 9.71 -6.73
CA TRP A 245 2.35 8.46 -6.03
C TRP A 245 1.10 7.90 -5.34
N PHE A 246 0.36 8.71 -4.60
CA PHE A 246 -0.86 8.28 -3.90
C PHE A 246 -1.97 7.92 -4.90
N LEU A 247 -2.22 8.75 -5.91
CA LEU A 247 -3.26 8.52 -6.91
C LEU A 247 -3.00 7.24 -7.72
N PHE A 248 -1.76 6.99 -8.15
CA PHE A 248 -1.43 5.79 -8.89
C PHE A 248 -1.38 4.54 -8.01
N SER A 249 -1.10 4.68 -6.71
CA SER A 249 -1.30 3.61 -5.73
C SER A 249 -2.78 3.23 -5.60
N ASP A 250 -3.69 4.22 -5.54
CA ASP A 250 -5.14 3.98 -5.52
C ASP A 250 -5.63 3.24 -6.76
N ILE A 251 -5.21 3.71 -7.94
CA ILE A 251 -5.55 3.07 -9.21
C ILE A 251 -5.00 1.64 -9.25
N SER A 252 -3.75 1.43 -8.84
CA SER A 252 -3.14 0.11 -8.75
C SER A 252 -3.97 -0.85 -7.90
N VAL A 253 -4.34 -0.42 -6.69
CA VAL A 253 -5.16 -1.22 -5.76
C VAL A 253 -6.56 -1.49 -6.34
N ALA A 254 -7.19 -0.53 -7.01
CA ALA A 254 -8.47 -0.75 -7.68
C ALA A 254 -8.38 -1.82 -8.79
N PHE A 255 -7.30 -1.82 -9.58
CA PHE A 255 -7.05 -2.85 -10.59
C PHE A 255 -6.70 -4.20 -9.97
N MET A 256 -5.98 -4.22 -8.84
CA MET A 256 -5.76 -5.43 -8.04
C MET A 256 -7.08 -6.04 -7.55
N PHE A 257 -8.04 -5.21 -7.15
CA PHE A 257 -9.38 -5.69 -6.81
C PHE A 257 -10.12 -6.30 -8.01
N LEU A 258 -10.06 -5.63 -9.17
CA LEU A 258 -10.64 -6.17 -10.41
C LEU A 258 -10.01 -7.52 -10.79
N TYR A 259 -8.70 -7.65 -10.63
CA TYR A 259 -7.98 -8.91 -10.81
C TYR A 259 -8.56 -10.01 -9.90
N VAL A 260 -8.68 -9.76 -8.60
CA VAL A 260 -9.22 -10.72 -7.62
C VAL A 260 -10.64 -11.15 -7.97
N ILE A 261 -11.52 -10.22 -8.36
CA ILE A 261 -12.89 -10.54 -8.78
C ILE A 261 -12.89 -11.46 -10.01
N ARG A 262 -12.12 -11.12 -11.04
CA ARG A 262 -12.07 -11.90 -12.29
C ARG A 262 -11.49 -13.29 -12.05
N ALA A 263 -10.40 -13.38 -11.30
CA ALA A 263 -9.79 -14.62 -10.87
C ALA A 263 -10.80 -15.55 -10.16
N ASN A 264 -11.58 -15.01 -9.22
CA ASN A 264 -12.59 -15.80 -8.52
C ASN A 264 -13.72 -16.28 -9.45
N ARG A 265 -14.14 -15.47 -10.43
CA ARG A 265 -15.16 -15.87 -11.41
C ARG A 265 -14.69 -17.03 -12.28
N GLU A 266 -13.44 -17.00 -12.74
CA GLU A 266 -12.89 -18.03 -13.63
C GLU A 266 -12.69 -19.37 -12.90
N GLN A 267 -12.24 -19.35 -11.64
CA GLN A 267 -12.15 -20.56 -10.81
C GLN A 267 -13.51 -21.26 -10.67
N ARG A 268 -14.60 -20.50 -10.51
CA ARG A 268 -15.96 -21.06 -10.45
C ARG A 268 -16.37 -21.76 -11.75
N ILE A 269 -15.99 -21.21 -12.90
CA ILE A 269 -16.30 -21.81 -14.20
C ILE A 269 -15.56 -23.15 -14.34
N LEU A 270 -14.28 -23.20 -13.98
CA LEU A 270 -13.49 -24.43 -14.03
C LEU A 270 -14.08 -25.53 -13.12
N VAL A 271 -14.42 -25.21 -11.87
CA VAL A 271 -15.04 -26.17 -10.93
C VAL A 271 -16.40 -26.68 -11.44
N LYS A 272 -17.20 -25.81 -12.07
CA LYS A 272 -18.50 -26.22 -12.66
C LYS A 272 -18.37 -27.06 -13.91
N THR A 273 -17.30 -26.88 -14.69
CA THR A 273 -17.10 -27.58 -15.96
C THR A 273 -16.48 -28.97 -15.76
N TYR A 274 -15.74 -29.15 -14.66
CA TYR A 274 -15.18 -30.43 -14.23
C TYR A 274 -15.68 -30.80 -12.83
N PRO A 275 -16.98 -31.09 -12.64
CA PRO A 275 -17.40 -31.76 -11.43
C PRO A 275 -16.78 -33.16 -11.50
N ILE A 276 -15.60 -33.33 -10.92
CA ILE A 276 -15.07 -34.67 -10.66
C ILE A 276 -16.02 -35.25 -9.62
N ASP A 277 -16.97 -36.03 -10.13
CA ASP A 277 -17.95 -36.76 -9.37
C ASP A 277 -17.21 -37.91 -8.68
N PHE A 278 -16.52 -37.59 -7.57
CA PHE A 278 -15.77 -38.56 -6.77
C PHE A 278 -16.69 -39.64 -6.17
N GLU A 279 -18.01 -39.44 -6.18
CA GLU A 279 -18.99 -40.46 -5.83
C GLU A 279 -19.23 -41.48 -6.96
N LYS A 280 -18.83 -41.19 -8.21
CA LYS A 280 -19.08 -42.06 -9.36
C LYS A 280 -17.97 -43.10 -9.63
N TYR A 281 -16.86 -43.04 -8.90
CA TYR A 281 -15.77 -44.03 -9.00
C TYR A 281 -15.19 -44.43 -7.63
N PRO A 282 -15.94 -45.16 -6.78
CA PRO A 282 -15.45 -45.67 -5.51
C PRO A 282 -14.56 -46.93 -5.63
N GLY A 283 -14.01 -47.25 -6.80
CA GLY A 283 -13.27 -48.50 -6.97
C GLY A 283 -12.29 -48.52 -8.12
N LYS A 284 -11.01 -48.30 -7.81
CA LYS A 284 -9.83 -49.00 -8.33
C LYS A 284 -8.58 -48.37 -7.71
N LEU A 285 -8.32 -48.76 -6.47
CA LEU A 285 -6.95 -48.92 -5.94
C LEU A 285 -6.62 -50.42 -6.07
#